data_AF-A0A4R9KB09-F1
#
_entry.id   AF-A0A4R9KB09-F1
#
_cell.length_a   1.000
_cell.length_b   1.000
_cell.length_c   1.000
_cell.angle_alpha   90.00
_cell.angle_beta   90.00
_cell.angle_gamma   90.00
#
_symmetry.space_group_name_H-M   'P 1'
#
loop_
_entity.id
_entity.type
_entity.pdbx_description
1 polymer ?
#
loop_
_entity_poly.entity_id
_entity_poly.type
_entity_poly.pdbx_seq_one_letter_code
_entity_poly.pdbx_strand_id
1 'polypeptide(L)'
;MFTWFVLDLFILRCGSPFSPRSNCLERNKCATIEGDCFLRNDLIYKFSTQSPIYSDQDLAILLNSCNGLKNKCHKNCESGTLF
;
A
#
# COMPACT_ATOMS: atom_id res chain seq x y z
N MET A 1 -16.83 -28.17 14.31
CA MET A 1 -16.36 -26.90 14.90
C MET A 1 -14.92 -26.58 14.44
N PHE A 2 -14.65 -26.61 13.13
CA PHE A 2 -13.31 -26.36 12.58
C PHE A 2 -13.33 -25.71 11.18
N THR A 3 -14.52 -25.42 10.64
CA THR A 3 -14.69 -25.08 9.22
C THR A 3 -14.79 -23.57 8.95
N TRP A 4 -15.09 -22.77 9.98
CA TRP A 4 -15.27 -21.31 9.82
C TRP A 4 -13.98 -20.49 9.91
N PHE A 5 -12.93 -21.01 10.56
CA PHE A 5 -11.67 -20.27 10.73
C PHE A 5 -10.77 -20.28 9.49
N VAL A 6 -11.06 -21.12 8.49
CA VAL A 6 -10.25 -21.21 7.27
C VAL A 6 -10.66 -20.14 6.24
N LEU A 7 -11.90 -19.65 6.29
CA LEU A 7 -12.41 -18.67 5.32
C LEU A 7 -11.91 -17.24 5.58
N ASP A 8 -11.66 -16.86 6.84
CA ASP A 8 -11.14 -15.54 7.19
C ASP A 8 -9.67 -15.33 6.77
N LEU A 9 -8.91 -16.40 6.60
CA LEU A 9 -7.52 -16.33 6.15
C LEU A 9 -7.36 -16.00 4.65
N PHE A 10 -8.44 -16.07 3.86
CA PHE A 10 -8.43 -15.77 2.42
C PHE A 10 -8.85 -14.33 2.08
N ILE A 11 -9.43 -13.59 3.02
CA ILE A 11 -10.02 -12.26 2.73
C ILE A 11 -9.00 -11.12 2.96
N LEU A 12 -7.91 -11.39 3.67
CA LEU A 12 -6.94 -10.38 4.11
C LEU A 12 -5.54 -10.51 3.50
N ARG A 13 -5.31 -11.49 2.62
CA ARG A 13 -4.04 -11.64 1.92
C ARG A 13 -4.21 -11.24 0.46
N CYS A 14 -3.55 -10.14 0.12
CA CYS A 14 -3.29 -9.70 -1.23
C CYS A 14 -2.82 -10.91 -2.08
N GLY A 15 -3.51 -11.20 -3.19
CA GLY A 15 -3.18 -12.33 -4.06
C GLY A 15 -4.04 -13.58 -3.85
N SER A 16 -5.37 -13.45 -3.88
CA SER A 16 -6.17 -14.61 -4.33
C SER A 16 -5.79 -14.87 -5.80
N PRO A 17 -5.25 -16.05 -6.15
CA PRO A 17 -4.78 -16.33 -7.51
C PRO A 17 -5.88 -16.20 -8.57
N PHE A 18 -7.15 -16.06 -8.17
CA PHE A 18 -8.32 -16.05 -9.05
C PHE A 18 -9.03 -14.68 -9.15
N SER A 19 -8.43 -13.57 -8.73
CA SER A 19 -9.06 -12.24 -8.85
C SER A 19 -8.65 -11.51 -10.14
N PRO A 20 -9.61 -10.94 -10.90
CA PRO A 20 -9.28 -10.15 -12.08
C PRO A 20 -8.41 -8.95 -11.70
N ARG A 21 -7.43 -8.63 -12.56
CA ARG A 21 -6.40 -7.61 -12.35
C ARG A 21 -6.96 -6.25 -11.91
N SER A 22 -8.08 -5.82 -12.49
CA SER A 22 -8.78 -4.58 -12.12
C SER A 22 -9.21 -4.58 -10.64
N ASN A 23 -9.72 -5.71 -10.16
CA ASN A 23 -10.20 -5.88 -8.79
C ASN A 23 -9.03 -5.87 -7.77
N CYS A 24 -7.84 -6.35 -8.17
CA CYS A 24 -6.62 -6.25 -7.35
C CYS A 24 -6.16 -4.79 -7.20
N LEU A 25 -6.15 -4.03 -8.31
CA LEU A 25 -5.73 -2.62 -8.30
C LEU A 25 -6.66 -1.75 -7.44
N GLU A 26 -7.97 -1.97 -7.55
CA GLU A 26 -8.97 -1.24 -6.74
C GLU A 26 -8.91 -1.62 -5.27
N ARG A 27 -8.85 -2.91 -4.94
CA ARG A 27 -8.78 -3.38 -3.54
C ARG A 27 -7.55 -2.87 -2.81
N ASN A 28 -6.41 -2.83 -3.49
CA ASN A 28 -5.15 -2.32 -2.93
C ASN A 28 -5.01 -0.81 -3.06
N LYS A 29 -6.00 -0.13 -3.65
CA LYS A 29 -5.96 1.31 -3.92
C LYS A 29 -4.62 1.73 -4.55
N CYS A 30 -4.12 0.96 -5.51
CA CYS A 30 -2.79 1.19 -6.09
C CYS A 30 -2.65 2.59 -6.72
N ALA A 31 -3.76 3.25 -7.06
CA ALA A 31 -3.79 4.62 -7.55
C ALA A 31 -3.52 5.67 -6.46
N THR A 32 -3.94 5.43 -5.20
CA THR A 32 -3.78 6.39 -4.08
C THR A 32 -2.70 5.98 -3.09
N ILE A 33 -2.13 4.77 -3.21
CA ILE A 33 -1.14 4.21 -2.26
C ILE A 33 0.07 5.12 -1.99
N GLU A 34 0.56 5.82 -3.02
CA GLU A 34 1.67 6.77 -2.86
C GLU A 34 1.22 8.00 -2.04
N GLY A 35 0.06 8.57 -2.37
CA GLY A 35 -0.52 9.70 -1.63
C GLY A 35 -0.86 9.35 -0.19
N ASP A 36 -1.44 8.16 0.06
CA ASP A 36 -1.73 7.67 1.40
C ASP A 36 -0.44 7.44 2.21
N CYS A 37 0.61 6.92 1.57
CA CYS A 37 1.93 6.80 2.19
C CYS A 37 2.49 8.17 2.57
N PHE A 38 2.41 9.15 1.67
CA PHE A 38 2.85 10.52 1.97
C PHE A 38 2.10 11.13 3.14
N LEU A 39 0.77 11.06 3.12
CA LEU A 39 -0.07 11.64 4.17
C LEU A 39 0.20 11.00 5.53
N ARG A 40 0.36 9.67 5.56
CA ARG A 40 0.62 8.95 6.80
C ARG A 40 1.99 9.29 7.38
N ASN A 41 3.01 9.36 6.54
CA ASN A 41 4.35 9.76 6.99
C ASN A 41 4.41 11.25 7.36
N ASP A 42 3.62 12.11 6.71
CA ASP A 42 3.50 13.53 7.07
C ASP A 42 2.92 13.71 8.47
N LEU A 43 1.84 13.00 8.79
CA LEU A 43 1.26 13.00 10.12
C LEU A 43 2.23 12.48 11.18
N ILE A 44 2.96 11.39 10.87
CA ILE A 44 3.97 10.82 11.78
C ILE A 44 5.11 11.80 12.02
N TYR A 45 5.62 12.43 10.95
CA TYR A 45 6.71 13.40 11.05
C TYR A 45 6.32 14.61 11.87
N LYS A 46 5.15 15.20 11.61
CA LYS A 46 4.64 16.35 12.37
C LYS A 46 4.38 15.99 13.83
N PHE A 47 3.88 14.78 14.09
CA PHE A 47 3.66 14.31 15.45
C PHE A 47 4.98 14.08 16.22
N SER A 48 6.00 13.51 15.56
CA SER A 48 7.27 13.18 16.22
C SER A 48 8.18 14.38 16.40
N THR A 49 8.24 15.29 15.43
CA THR A 49 9.14 16.45 15.43
C THR A 49 8.51 17.72 15.97
N GLN A 50 7.17 17.77 16.08
CA GLN A 50 6.40 18.98 16.37
C GLN A 50 6.69 20.15 15.41
N SER A 51 7.30 19.86 14.25
CA SER A 51 7.67 20.85 13.24
C SER A 51 6.65 20.83 12.09
N PRO A 52 6.16 22.00 11.64
CA PRO A 52 5.32 22.09 10.45
C PRO A 52 6.11 22.02 9.14
N ILE A 53 7.44 22.10 9.20
CA ILE A 53 8.33 22.19 8.04
C ILE A 53 9.33 21.03 8.06
N TYR A 54 9.56 20.45 6.88
CA TYR A 54 10.58 19.42 6.68
C TYR A 54 11.97 20.02 6.54
N SER A 55 12.98 19.36 7.10
CA SER A 55 14.35 19.52 6.61
C SER A 55 14.46 18.96 5.18
N ASP A 56 15.33 19.52 4.35
CA ASP A 56 15.57 19.03 2.98
C ASP A 56 15.91 17.53 2.95
N GLN A 57 16.63 17.07 3.98
CA GLN A 57 17.03 15.67 4.15
C GLN A 57 15.81 14.78 4.46
N ASP A 58 14.93 15.22 5.36
CA ASP A 58 13.73 14.48 5.75
C ASP A 58 12.72 14.40 4.61
N LEU A 59 12.58 15.49 3.85
CA LEU A 59 11.72 15.53 2.67
C LEU A 59 12.20 14.56 1.59
N ALA A 60 13.51 14.49 1.35
CA ALA A 60 14.08 13.53 0.41
C ALA A 60 13.86 12.07 0.84
N ILE A 61 13.98 11.78 2.14
CA ILE A 61 13.70 10.44 2.69
C ILE A 61 12.21 10.11 2.54
N LEU A 62 11.32 11.05 2.84
CA LEU A 62 9.87 10.90 2.70
C LEU A 62 9.47 10.57 1.26
N LEU A 63 9.98 11.38 0.31
CA LEU A 63 9.76 11.19 -1.12
C LEU A 63 10.24 9.83 -1.59
N ASN A 64 11.48 9.45 -1.27
CA ASN A 64 12.04 8.17 -1.71
C ASN A 64 11.35 6.95 -1.06
N SER A 65 10.80 7.10 0.14
CA SER A 65 10.13 6.00 0.85
C SER A 65 8.78 5.64 0.23
N CYS A 66 8.05 6.63 -0.28
CA CYS A 66 6.74 6.42 -0.89
C CYS A 66 6.80 6.29 -2.42
N ASN A 67 7.82 6.84 -3.07
CA ASN A 67 7.97 6.81 -4.52
C ASN A 67 8.15 5.37 -5.05
N GLY A 68 7.35 4.99 -6.04
CA GLY A 68 7.41 3.68 -6.67
C GLY A 68 6.50 2.63 -6.02
N LEU A 69 5.80 2.96 -4.94
CA LEU A 69 4.80 2.07 -4.34
C LEU A 69 3.66 1.75 -5.31
N LYS A 70 3.23 2.72 -6.12
CA LYS A 70 2.22 2.50 -7.16
C LYS A 70 2.70 1.46 -8.18
N ASN A 71 3.94 1.61 -8.65
CA ASN A 71 4.51 0.70 -9.65
C ASN A 71 4.72 -0.71 -9.06
N LYS A 72 5.16 -0.80 -7.80
CA LYS A 72 5.29 -2.07 -7.08
C LYS A 72 3.94 -2.74 -6.86
N CYS A 73 2.90 -1.97 -6.52
CA CYS A 73 1.52 -2.44 -6.38
C CYS A 73 0.98 -2.98 -7.70
N HIS A 74 1.20 -2.26 -8.80
CA HIS A 74 0.86 -2.73 -10.15
C HIS A 74 1.57 -4.05 -10.49
N LYS A 75 2.89 -4.15 -10.29
CA LYS A 75 3.64 -5.38 -10.56
C LYS A 75 3.20 -6.56 -9.70
N ASN A 76 2.83 -6.32 -8.44
CA ASN A 76 2.27 -7.38 -7.58
C ASN A 76 0.90 -7.86 -8.08
N CYS A 77 0.05 -6.95 -8.54
CA CYS A 77 -1.24 -7.32 -9.14
C CYS A 77 -1.09 -7.98 -10.53
N GLU A 78 -0.04 -7.64 -11.29
CA GLU A 78 0.33 -8.34 -12.53
C GLU A 78 0.91 -9.73 -12.28
N SER A 79 1.73 -9.88 -11.24
CA SER A 79 2.30 -11.18 -10.89
C SER A 79 1.28 -12.16 -10.31
N GLY A 80 0.10 -11.66 -9.91
CA GLY A 80 -1.00 -12.44 -9.32
C GLY A 80 -2.08 -12.89 -10.31
N THR A 81 -1.93 -12.67 -11.62
CA THR A 81 -2.97 -13.02 -12.60
C THR A 81 -2.98 -14.52 -12.93
N LEU A 82 -4.12 -15.19 -12.71
CA LEU A 82 -4.65 -16.13 -13.68
C LEU A 82 -5.16 -15.34 -14.90
N PHE A 83 -4.81 -15.83 -16.10
CA PHE A 83 -5.28 -15.31 -17.39
C PHE A 83 -6.80 -15.14 -17.43
#